data_AF-A0A956I6N1-F1
#
_entry.id   AF-A0A956I6N1-F1
#
_cell.length_a   1.000
_cell.length_b   1.000
_cell.length_c   1.000
_cell.angle_alpha   90.00
_cell.angle_beta   90.00
_cell.angle_gamma   90.00
#
_symmetry.space_group_name_H-M   'P 1'
#
loop_
_entity.id
_entity.type
_entity.pdbx_description
1 polymer ?
#
loop_
_entity_poly.entity_id
_entity_poly.type
_entity_poly.pdbx_seq_one_letter_code
_entity_poly.pdbx_strand_id
1 'polypeptide(L)'
;MQGRLEERREHCRVDLRATATLVQRGEAVGRFTVQNLSAGGALLTGGRDVANSAPLRLLLELPKGETLAVGAHVRRRATADGTVALAVAFRHVEPGSEDRIQDAVMTLLDDRFRAEHPAVLIVEADAQARLELTARLGALGRRAIGCPAPLDALRVLESGEPIDAVVARDGVESGPELLTWVAENHPRVRSILLVEDRSSDPAVGHLQIARCFPEQLAAALA
;
A
#
# COMPACT_ATOMS: atom_id res chain seq x y z
N MET A 1 -2.42 -39.06 -5.05
CA MET A 1 -3.56 -38.24 -4.58
C MET A 1 -3.08 -37.32 -3.48
N GLN A 2 -2.63 -36.11 -3.83
CA GLN A 2 -2.31 -35.06 -2.87
C GLN A 2 -3.62 -34.36 -2.48
N GLY A 3 -3.97 -34.39 -1.20
CA GLY A 3 -5.09 -33.63 -0.66
C GLY A 3 -4.82 -32.15 -0.87
N ARG A 4 -5.56 -31.54 -1.77
CA ARG A 4 -5.68 -30.08 -1.91
C ARG A 4 -6.22 -29.61 -0.55
N LEU A 5 -5.40 -28.88 0.22
CA LEU A 5 -5.85 -28.21 1.43
C LEU A 5 -6.95 -27.24 1.00
N GLU A 6 -8.20 -27.65 1.16
CA GLU A 6 -9.35 -26.78 0.93
C GLU A 6 -9.21 -25.56 1.85
N GLU A 7 -9.10 -24.39 1.23
CA GLU A 7 -9.15 -23.10 1.89
C GLU A 7 -10.55 -22.97 2.54
N ARG A 8 -10.67 -23.38 3.81
CA ARG A 8 -11.94 -23.34 4.57
C ARG A 8 -12.31 -21.94 5.08
N ARG A 9 -11.65 -20.88 4.59
CA ARG A 9 -11.83 -19.51 5.09
C ARG A 9 -12.67 -18.72 4.10
N GLU A 10 -13.76 -18.15 4.60
CA GLU A 10 -14.69 -17.35 3.79
C GLU A 10 -14.16 -15.92 3.52
N HIS A 11 -13.17 -15.45 4.29
CA HIS A 11 -12.64 -14.09 4.16
C HIS A 11 -11.11 -14.05 4.14
N CYS A 12 -10.56 -13.20 3.26
CA CYS A 12 -9.14 -12.85 3.24
C CYS A 12 -8.75 -12.17 4.56
N ARG A 13 -7.55 -12.48 5.07
CA ARG A 13 -6.98 -11.84 6.26
C ARG A 13 -5.80 -11.01 5.85
N VAL A 14 -5.73 -9.82 6.43
CA VAL A 14 -4.66 -8.86 6.17
C VAL A 14 -3.91 -8.66 7.45
N ASP A 15 -2.58 -8.83 7.39
CA ASP A 15 -1.74 -8.46 8.52
C ASP A 15 -1.84 -6.94 8.71
N LEU A 16 -2.31 -6.55 9.88
CA LEU A 16 -2.64 -5.17 10.18
C LEU A 16 -2.10 -4.86 11.56
N ARG A 17 -1.08 -3.99 11.65
CA ARG A 17 -0.62 -3.45 12.94
C ARG A 17 -1.52 -2.29 13.40
N ALA A 18 -2.78 -2.60 13.64
CA ALA A 18 -3.72 -1.68 14.25
C ALA A 18 -3.81 -1.91 15.75
N THR A 19 -4.55 -1.04 16.42
CA THR A 19 -4.88 -1.18 17.83
C THR A 19 -6.38 -1.40 17.99
N ALA A 20 -6.74 -2.20 18.97
CA ALA A 20 -8.13 -2.41 19.34
C ALA A 20 -8.28 -2.35 20.85
N THR A 21 -9.32 -1.66 21.31
CA THR A 21 -9.70 -1.66 22.72
C THR A 21 -10.83 -2.65 22.92
N LEU A 22 -10.60 -3.63 23.81
CA LEU A 22 -11.60 -4.61 24.17
C LEU A 22 -12.43 -4.07 25.34
N VAL A 23 -13.75 -4.08 25.19
CA VAL A 23 -14.71 -3.65 26.22
C VAL A 23 -15.59 -4.84 26.61
N GLN A 24 -15.68 -5.11 27.91
CA GLN A 24 -16.48 -6.19 28.48
C GLN A 24 -17.37 -5.61 29.57
N ARG A 25 -18.68 -5.85 29.50
CA ARG A 25 -19.67 -5.33 30.47
C ARG A 25 -19.59 -3.80 30.68
N GLY A 26 -19.23 -3.05 29.63
CA GLY A 26 -19.11 -1.59 29.68
C GLY A 26 -17.75 -1.06 30.12
N GLU A 27 -16.83 -1.92 30.57
CA GLU A 27 -15.50 -1.53 31.01
C GLU A 27 -14.42 -1.91 30.00
N ALA A 28 -13.43 -1.04 29.82
CA ALA A 28 -12.27 -1.33 28.99
C ALA A 28 -11.37 -2.36 29.68
N VAL A 29 -11.26 -3.55 29.09
CA VAL A 29 -10.41 -4.63 29.61
C VAL A 29 -8.94 -4.38 29.29
N GLY A 30 -8.68 -3.81 28.11
CA GLY A 30 -7.33 -3.46 27.69
C GLY A 30 -7.23 -3.09 26.23
N ARG A 31 -6.06 -2.53 25.87
CA ARG A 31 -5.66 -2.25 24.51
C ARG A 31 -4.84 -3.44 23.99
N PHE A 32 -5.17 -3.88 22.79
CA PHE A 32 -4.56 -5.00 22.08
C PHE A 32 -3.98 -4.51 20.76
N THR A 33 -2.93 -5.18 20.32
CA THR A 33 -2.46 -5.09 18.93
C THR A 33 -3.29 -6.05 18.09
N VAL A 34 -3.88 -5.54 17.01
CA VAL A 34 -4.44 -6.39 15.96
C VAL A 34 -3.24 -6.95 15.20
N GLN A 35 -3.24 -8.24 14.93
CA GLN A 35 -2.22 -8.90 14.10
C GLN A 35 -2.74 -9.13 12.70
N ASN A 36 -3.99 -9.57 12.59
CA ASN A 36 -4.71 -9.62 11.33
C ASN A 36 -6.20 -9.32 11.50
N LEU A 37 -6.80 -8.85 10.41
CA LEU A 37 -8.20 -8.46 10.33
C LEU A 37 -8.86 -9.07 9.09
N SER A 38 -10.15 -9.39 9.21
CA SER A 38 -11.06 -9.79 8.14
C SER A 38 -12.47 -9.29 8.46
N ALA A 39 -13.39 -9.35 7.48
CA ALA A 39 -14.80 -9.02 7.69
C ALA A 39 -15.47 -9.84 8.82
N GLY A 40 -15.02 -11.09 9.03
CA GLY A 40 -15.59 -11.99 10.04
C GLY A 40 -14.90 -11.99 11.40
N GLY A 41 -13.75 -11.33 11.57
CA GLY A 41 -13.01 -11.37 12.83
C GLY A 41 -11.56 -10.90 12.75
N ALA A 42 -10.87 -10.99 13.89
CA ALA A 42 -9.50 -10.52 14.06
C ALA A 42 -8.68 -11.44 14.96
N LEU A 43 -7.36 -11.39 14.79
CA LEU A 43 -6.40 -11.91 15.76
C LEU A 43 -5.84 -10.76 16.58
N LEU A 44 -6.00 -10.81 17.89
CA LEU A 44 -5.52 -9.81 18.83
C LEU A 44 -4.36 -10.39 19.65
N THR A 45 -3.37 -9.57 19.98
CA THR A 45 -2.26 -9.95 20.85
C THR A 45 -1.93 -8.86 21.87
N GLY A 46 -1.37 -9.27 22.99
CA GLY A 46 -1.04 -8.38 24.10
C GLY A 46 -2.21 -8.20 25.06
N GLY A 47 -2.23 -7.08 25.77
CA GLY A 47 -3.30 -6.73 26.71
C GLY A 47 -3.38 -7.63 27.94
N ARG A 48 -4.48 -7.48 28.68
CA ARG A 48 -4.82 -8.35 29.81
C ARG A 48 -5.64 -9.53 29.32
N ASP A 49 -5.55 -10.61 30.08
CA ASP A 49 -6.38 -11.76 29.85
C ASP A 49 -7.88 -11.46 30.08
N VAL A 50 -8.74 -12.10 29.30
CA VAL A 50 -10.21 -11.94 29.36
C VAL A 50 -10.89 -13.24 29.72
N ALA A 51 -12.00 -13.13 30.47
CA ALA A 51 -12.86 -14.25 30.78
C ALA A 51 -13.53 -14.80 29.50
N ASN A 52 -13.47 -16.13 29.32
CA ASN A 52 -14.05 -16.82 28.16
C ASN A 52 -15.57 -16.57 28.05
N SER A 53 -16.08 -16.63 26.81
CA SER A 53 -17.50 -16.74 26.44
C SER A 53 -18.43 -15.54 26.67
N ALA A 54 -17.99 -14.46 27.30
CA ALA A 54 -18.83 -13.27 27.40
C ALA A 54 -18.95 -12.54 26.05
N PRO A 55 -20.08 -11.89 25.76
CA PRO A 55 -20.15 -10.92 24.68
C PRO A 55 -19.18 -9.77 24.96
N LEU A 56 -18.42 -9.40 23.94
CA LEU A 56 -17.42 -8.34 23.98
C LEU A 56 -17.80 -7.28 22.96
N ARG A 57 -17.36 -6.05 23.20
CA ARG A 57 -17.33 -5.01 22.18
C ARG A 57 -15.88 -4.70 21.85
N LEU A 58 -15.55 -4.72 20.58
CA LEU A 58 -14.23 -4.36 20.07
C LEU A 58 -14.32 -2.95 19.50
N LEU A 59 -13.53 -2.02 20.03
CA LEU A 59 -13.32 -0.70 19.44
C LEU A 59 -12.05 -0.81 18.59
N LEU A 60 -12.22 -1.00 17.29
CA LEU A 60 -11.16 -1.15 16.32
C LEU A 60 -10.73 0.23 15.83
N GLU A 61 -9.47 0.59 16.04
CA GLU A 61 -8.87 1.80 15.47
C GLU A 61 -8.36 1.47 14.07
N LEU A 62 -9.08 1.91 13.06
CA LEU A 62 -8.75 1.75 11.64
C LEU A 62 -7.78 2.87 11.20
N PRO A 63 -7.14 2.73 10.02
CA PRO A 63 -6.33 3.81 9.46
C PRO A 63 -7.09 5.12 9.35
N LYS A 64 -6.36 6.23 9.28
CA LYS A 64 -6.92 7.60 9.20
C LYS A 64 -7.74 8.01 10.43
N GLY A 65 -7.60 7.29 11.54
CA GLY A 65 -8.19 7.64 12.84
C GLY A 65 -9.66 7.25 12.99
N GLU A 66 -10.22 6.50 12.05
CA GLU A 66 -11.58 5.99 12.16
C GLU A 66 -11.65 4.94 13.27
N THR A 67 -12.69 5.00 14.11
CA THR A 67 -12.95 3.99 15.14
C THR A 67 -14.25 3.27 14.84
N LEU A 68 -14.19 1.94 14.75
CA LEU A 68 -15.35 1.10 14.52
C LEU A 68 -15.65 0.25 15.76
N ALA A 69 -16.91 0.27 16.21
CA ALA A 69 -17.35 -0.50 17.36
C ALA A 69 -18.12 -1.75 16.92
N VAL A 70 -17.54 -2.94 17.11
CA VAL A 70 -18.10 -4.22 16.63
C VAL A 70 -18.38 -5.15 17.81
N GLY A 71 -19.53 -5.83 17.78
CA GLY A 71 -19.79 -6.94 18.71
C GLY A 71 -18.87 -8.12 18.39
N ALA A 72 -18.33 -8.80 19.39
CA ALA A 72 -17.42 -9.93 19.18
C ALA A 72 -17.49 -10.98 20.28
N HIS A 73 -16.96 -12.17 19.99
CA HIS A 73 -16.70 -13.22 20.98
C HIS A 73 -15.37 -13.91 20.72
N VAL A 74 -14.70 -14.33 21.79
CA VAL A 74 -13.43 -15.07 21.71
C VAL A 74 -13.72 -16.49 21.22
N ARG A 75 -13.10 -16.88 20.10
CA ARG A 75 -13.17 -18.23 19.51
C ARG A 75 -12.05 -19.12 19.99
N ARG A 76 -10.84 -18.57 20.12
CA ARG A 76 -9.65 -19.28 20.57
C ARG A 76 -8.78 -18.33 21.36
N ARG A 77 -8.10 -18.88 22.34
CA ARG A 77 -7.10 -18.19 23.14
C ARG A 77 -5.82 -19.01 23.19
N ALA A 78 -4.69 -18.32 23.19
CA ALA A 78 -3.40 -18.87 23.52
C ALA A 78 -2.64 -17.90 24.43
N THR A 79 -1.75 -18.43 25.24
CA THR A 79 -0.80 -17.63 26.02
C THR A 79 0.57 -18.25 25.83
N ALA A 80 1.54 -17.44 25.37
CA ALA A 80 2.92 -17.86 25.15
C ALA A 80 3.83 -16.74 25.65
N ASP A 81 4.83 -17.07 26.47
CA ASP A 81 5.81 -16.12 27.01
C ASP A 81 5.17 -14.88 27.67
N GLY A 82 4.08 -15.10 28.41
CA GLY A 82 3.32 -14.02 29.06
C GLY A 82 2.48 -13.15 28.11
N THR A 83 2.54 -13.38 26.80
CA THR A 83 1.73 -12.68 25.80
C THR A 83 0.41 -13.42 25.57
N VAL A 84 -0.70 -12.72 25.71
CA VAL A 84 -2.04 -13.25 25.41
C VAL A 84 -2.33 -13.06 23.91
N ALA A 85 -2.87 -14.09 23.27
CA ALA A 85 -3.38 -14.05 21.91
C ALA A 85 -4.85 -14.49 21.88
N LEU A 86 -5.72 -13.68 21.28
CA LEU A 86 -7.16 -13.89 21.21
C LEU A 86 -7.60 -13.90 19.75
N ALA A 87 -8.11 -15.02 19.27
CA ALA A 87 -8.85 -15.05 18.02
C ALA A 87 -10.30 -14.68 18.33
N VAL A 88 -10.76 -13.54 17.83
CA VAL A 88 -12.13 -13.05 18.01
C VAL A 88 -12.92 -13.18 16.71
N ALA A 89 -14.18 -13.59 16.81
CA ALA A 89 -15.13 -13.54 15.71
C ALA A 89 -16.12 -12.41 15.96
N PHE A 90 -16.45 -11.65 14.92
CA PHE A 90 -17.44 -10.60 15.00
C PHE A 90 -18.85 -11.19 15.06
N ARG A 91 -19.76 -10.46 15.70
CA ARG A 91 -21.14 -10.87 15.94
C ARG A 91 -22.08 -9.73 15.58
N HIS A 92 -23.10 -10.03 14.78
CA HIS A 92 -24.11 -9.06 14.33
C HIS A 92 -23.46 -7.77 13.82
N VAL A 93 -22.57 -7.91 12.86
CA VAL A 93 -22.08 -6.76 12.11
C VAL A 93 -23.27 -6.28 11.29
N GLU A 94 -23.74 -5.07 11.57
CA GLU A 94 -24.73 -4.45 10.68
C GLU A 94 -24.12 -4.38 9.26
N PRO A 95 -24.89 -4.58 8.19
CA PRO A 95 -24.33 -4.60 6.83
C PRO A 95 -23.40 -3.42 6.53
N GLY A 96 -23.78 -2.19 6.93
CA GLY A 96 -22.92 -1.01 6.75
C GLY A 96 -21.65 -0.98 7.61
N SER A 97 -21.60 -1.73 8.72
CA SER A 97 -20.36 -1.93 9.48
C SER A 97 -19.45 -2.96 8.81
N GLU A 98 -20.02 -3.97 8.15
CA GLU A 98 -19.28 -4.99 7.42
C GLU A 98 -18.61 -4.37 6.20
N ASP A 99 -19.36 -3.57 5.44
CA ASP A 99 -18.85 -2.79 4.30
C ASP A 99 -17.69 -1.89 4.74
N ARG A 100 -17.81 -1.17 5.86
CA ARG A 100 -16.73 -0.33 6.39
C ARG A 100 -15.49 -1.11 6.79
N ILE A 101 -15.64 -2.30 7.38
CA ILE A 101 -14.49 -3.18 7.69
C ILE A 101 -13.84 -3.61 6.39
N GLN A 102 -14.63 -4.02 5.41
CA GLN A 102 -14.15 -4.46 4.12
C GLN A 102 -13.41 -3.33 3.39
N ASP A 103 -13.98 -2.13 3.32
CA ASP A 103 -13.35 -0.95 2.72
C ASP A 103 -12.04 -0.58 3.39
N ALA A 104 -11.99 -0.64 4.73
CA ALA A 104 -10.77 -0.38 5.48
C ALA A 104 -9.71 -1.45 5.23
N VAL A 105 -10.10 -2.73 5.17
CA VAL A 105 -9.22 -3.85 4.84
C VAL A 105 -8.68 -3.73 3.41
N MET A 106 -9.51 -3.34 2.45
CA MET A 106 -9.10 -3.12 1.06
C MET A 106 -8.17 -1.92 0.94
N THR A 107 -8.47 -0.80 1.63
CA THR A 107 -7.59 0.38 1.68
C THR A 107 -6.21 0.01 2.23
N LEU A 108 -6.16 -0.80 3.29
CA LEU A 108 -4.91 -1.28 3.90
C LEU A 108 -4.11 -2.17 2.97
N LEU A 109 -4.79 -3.08 2.26
CA LEU A 109 -4.16 -3.92 1.25
C LEU A 109 -3.58 -3.09 0.13
N ASP A 110 -4.33 -2.10 -0.35
CA ASP A 110 -3.89 -1.20 -1.39
C ASP A 110 -2.69 -0.38 -0.91
N ASP A 111 -2.74 0.26 0.26
CA ASP A 111 -1.64 1.05 0.81
C ASP A 111 -0.37 0.19 0.99
N ARG A 112 -0.52 -1.03 1.50
CA ARG A 112 0.60 -1.98 1.65
C ARG A 112 1.14 -2.39 0.29
N PHE A 113 0.27 -2.74 -0.65
CA PHE A 113 0.64 -3.11 -2.01
C PHE A 113 1.41 -1.97 -2.68
N ARG A 114 0.95 -0.72 -2.52
CA ARG A 114 1.64 0.48 -3.02
C ARG A 114 3.01 0.66 -2.39
N ALA A 115 3.14 0.48 -1.08
CA ALA A 115 4.41 0.61 -0.38
C ALA A 115 5.43 -0.47 -0.78
N GLU A 116 4.98 -1.71 -1.01
CA GLU A 116 5.82 -2.83 -1.47
C GLU A 116 6.12 -2.75 -2.97
N HIS A 117 5.25 -2.09 -3.75
CA HIS A 117 5.36 -1.92 -5.19
C HIS A 117 5.28 -0.42 -5.53
N PRO A 118 6.33 0.36 -5.23
CA PRO A 118 6.37 1.77 -5.58
C PRO A 118 6.22 1.95 -7.09
N ALA A 119 5.56 3.03 -7.50
CA ALA A 119 5.25 3.30 -8.89
C ALA A 119 6.37 4.06 -9.61
N VAL A 120 6.47 3.81 -10.91
CA VAL A 120 7.27 4.62 -11.84
C VAL A 120 6.38 5.70 -12.43
N LEU A 121 6.77 6.95 -12.25
CA LEU A 121 6.06 8.10 -12.80
C LEU A 121 6.57 8.39 -14.21
N ILE A 122 5.70 8.38 -15.21
CA ILE A 122 6.06 8.63 -16.61
C ILE A 122 5.55 10.01 -17.00
N VAL A 123 6.45 10.91 -17.40
CA VAL A 123 6.10 12.24 -17.91
C VAL A 123 6.27 12.24 -19.42
N GLU A 124 5.15 12.20 -20.11
CA GLU A 124 5.06 12.07 -21.56
C GLU A 124 3.78 12.77 -22.02
N ALA A 125 3.90 13.78 -22.88
CA ALA A 125 2.76 14.54 -23.37
C ALA A 125 1.91 13.71 -24.34
N ASP A 126 2.54 12.91 -25.20
CA ASP A 126 1.84 12.09 -26.18
C ASP A 126 1.07 10.94 -25.50
N ALA A 127 -0.25 10.91 -25.70
CA ALA A 127 -1.11 9.97 -25.02
C ALA A 127 -0.83 8.50 -25.42
N GLN A 128 -0.45 8.27 -26.67
CA GLN A 128 -0.18 6.92 -27.16
C GLN A 128 1.14 6.40 -26.60
N ALA A 129 2.22 7.19 -26.68
CA ALA A 129 3.50 6.86 -26.08
C ALA A 129 3.40 6.62 -24.57
N ARG A 130 2.65 7.47 -23.86
CA ARG A 130 2.43 7.31 -22.41
C ARG A 130 1.71 6.00 -22.10
N LEU A 131 0.71 5.63 -22.90
CA LEU A 131 -0.01 4.36 -22.77
C LEU A 131 0.92 3.17 -23.04
N GLU A 132 1.71 3.23 -24.11
CA GLU A 132 2.68 2.18 -24.49
C GLU A 132 3.73 1.95 -23.39
N LEU A 133 4.31 3.03 -22.85
CA LEU A 133 5.28 2.95 -21.74
C LEU A 133 4.64 2.38 -20.48
N THR A 134 3.43 2.83 -20.14
CA THR A 134 2.68 2.32 -18.98
C THR A 134 2.41 0.81 -19.11
N ALA A 135 1.92 0.38 -20.28
CA ALA A 135 1.65 -1.03 -20.56
C ALA A 135 2.93 -1.88 -20.51
N ARG A 136 4.03 -1.36 -21.04
CA ARG A 136 5.33 -2.03 -21.02
C ARG A 136 5.85 -2.23 -19.59
N LEU A 137 5.78 -1.21 -18.74
CA LEU A 137 6.15 -1.32 -17.33
C LEU A 137 5.22 -2.29 -16.58
N GLY A 138 3.92 -2.25 -16.88
CA GLY A 138 2.94 -3.20 -16.36
C GLY A 138 3.29 -4.66 -16.70
N ALA A 139 3.69 -4.93 -17.94
CA ALA A 139 4.13 -6.27 -18.37
C ALA A 139 5.39 -6.76 -17.64
N LEU A 140 6.18 -5.86 -17.06
CA LEU A 140 7.35 -6.16 -16.23
C LEU A 140 7.01 -6.27 -14.73
N GLY A 141 5.72 -6.23 -14.37
CA GLY A 141 5.25 -6.26 -12.99
C GLY A 141 5.49 -4.97 -12.22
N ARG A 142 5.76 -3.85 -12.92
CA ARG A 142 5.94 -2.53 -12.31
C ARG A 142 4.63 -1.75 -12.35
N ARG A 143 4.33 -1.03 -11.27
CA ARG A 143 3.28 -0.01 -11.30
C ARG A 143 3.79 1.21 -12.04
N ALA A 144 2.95 1.80 -12.88
CA ALA A 144 3.27 2.98 -13.65
C ALA A 144 2.13 3.99 -13.60
N ILE A 145 2.47 5.27 -13.43
CA ILE A 145 1.53 6.38 -13.42
C ILE A 145 1.93 7.33 -14.54
N GLY A 146 1.06 7.49 -15.54
CA GLY A 146 1.29 8.39 -16.66
C GLY A 146 0.82 9.82 -16.33
N CYS A 147 1.70 10.79 -16.51
CA CYS A 147 1.46 12.21 -16.39
C CYS A 147 1.65 12.89 -17.77
N PRO A 148 0.67 13.66 -18.26
CA PRO A 148 0.81 14.37 -19.54
C PRO A 148 1.73 15.59 -19.46
N ALA A 149 1.98 16.12 -18.26
CA ALA A 149 2.83 17.28 -18.07
C ALA A 149 3.65 17.19 -16.76
N PRO A 150 4.77 17.92 -16.66
CA PRO A 150 5.57 17.98 -15.44
C PRO A 150 4.79 18.40 -14.19
N LEU A 151 3.83 19.32 -14.32
CA LEU A 151 3.01 19.76 -13.19
C LEU A 151 2.17 18.64 -12.59
N ASP A 152 1.68 17.71 -13.42
CA ASP A 152 0.92 16.56 -12.93
C ASP A 152 1.82 15.58 -12.17
N ALA A 153 3.09 15.46 -12.60
CA ALA A 153 4.07 14.64 -11.91
C ALA A 153 4.38 15.21 -10.51
N LEU A 154 4.54 16.53 -10.39
CA LEU A 154 4.75 17.19 -9.10
C LEU A 154 3.57 16.93 -8.14
N ARG A 155 2.33 17.04 -8.62
CA ARG A 155 1.14 16.73 -7.81
C ARG A 155 1.14 15.30 -7.29
N VAL A 156 1.60 14.33 -8.09
CA VAL A 156 1.70 12.93 -7.65
C VAL A 156 2.79 12.77 -6.60
N LEU A 157 3.96 13.39 -6.79
CA LEU A 157 5.07 13.37 -5.83
C LEU A 157 4.68 13.99 -4.47
N GLU A 158 3.84 15.02 -4.48
CA GLU A 158 3.33 15.68 -3.27
C GLU A 158 2.18 14.90 -2.60
N SER A 159 1.51 13.98 -3.31
CA SER A 159 0.36 13.24 -2.77
C SER A 159 0.69 12.19 -1.71
N GLY A 160 1.99 11.86 -1.56
CA GLY A 160 2.45 10.78 -0.69
C GLY A 160 2.42 9.38 -1.34
N GLU A 161 2.10 9.29 -2.64
CA GLU A 161 2.25 8.04 -3.39
C GLU A 161 3.72 7.58 -3.35
N PRO A 162 4.00 6.31 -3.04
CA PRO A 162 5.36 5.77 -3.07
C PRO A 162 5.85 5.67 -4.51
N ILE A 163 6.80 6.53 -4.88
CA ILE A 163 7.43 6.58 -6.21
C ILE A 163 8.88 6.08 -6.10
N ASP A 164 9.31 5.19 -7.00
CA ASP A 164 10.70 4.71 -7.06
C ASP A 164 11.53 5.40 -8.15
N ALA A 165 10.87 5.88 -9.21
CA ALA A 165 11.50 6.57 -10.32
C ALA A 165 10.55 7.55 -11.00
N VAL A 166 11.13 8.62 -11.57
CA VAL A 166 10.48 9.52 -12.52
C VAL A 166 11.20 9.39 -13.85
N VAL A 167 10.44 9.08 -14.90
CA VAL A 167 10.90 8.92 -16.28
C VAL A 167 10.31 10.06 -17.09
N ALA A 168 11.13 10.97 -17.61
CA ALA A 168 10.69 11.98 -18.56
C ALA A 168 11.31 11.70 -19.94
N ARG A 169 10.56 11.89 -21.02
CA ARG A 169 11.10 11.73 -22.37
C ARG A 169 11.84 12.97 -22.84
N ASP A 170 12.94 12.76 -23.54
CA ASP A 170 13.71 13.81 -24.20
C ASP A 170 12.80 14.51 -25.23
N GLY A 171 12.75 15.84 -25.20
CA GLY A 171 11.84 16.65 -26.01
C GLY A 171 10.50 17.04 -25.35
N VAL A 172 10.18 16.53 -24.16
CA VAL A 172 9.09 17.09 -23.35
C VAL A 172 9.56 18.43 -22.77
N GLU A 173 8.81 19.50 -23.03
CA GLU A 173 9.09 20.82 -22.48
C GLU A 173 9.17 20.74 -20.95
N SER A 174 10.26 21.26 -20.38
CA SER A 174 10.56 21.21 -18.94
C SER A 174 10.85 19.81 -18.34
N GLY A 175 11.05 18.77 -19.16
CA GLY A 175 11.40 17.43 -18.70
C GLY A 175 12.73 17.38 -17.92
N PRO A 176 13.84 17.89 -18.46
CA PRO A 176 15.13 17.96 -17.75
C PRO A 176 15.08 18.76 -16.45
N GLU A 177 14.34 19.87 -16.43
CA GLU A 177 14.14 20.73 -15.26
C GLU A 177 13.38 19.99 -14.17
N LEU A 178 12.31 19.26 -14.51
CA LEU A 178 11.60 18.39 -13.58
C LEU A 178 12.54 17.33 -13.00
N LEU A 179 13.31 16.63 -13.83
CA LEU A 179 14.21 15.57 -13.37
C LEU A 179 15.32 16.10 -12.45
N THR A 180 15.79 17.32 -12.71
CA THR A 180 16.75 18.03 -11.84
C THR A 180 16.09 18.34 -10.50
N TRP A 181 14.89 18.92 -10.51
CA TRP A 181 14.14 19.20 -9.28
C TRP A 181 13.86 17.92 -8.47
N VAL A 182 13.49 16.82 -9.12
CA VAL A 182 13.27 15.51 -8.48
C VAL A 182 14.57 14.99 -7.84
N ALA A 183 15.70 15.09 -8.55
CA ALA A 183 16.98 14.65 -8.01
C ALA A 183 17.39 15.44 -6.76
N GLU A 184 17.11 16.75 -6.74
CA GLU A 184 17.42 17.65 -5.61
C GLU A 184 16.47 17.45 -4.41
N ASN A 185 15.16 17.34 -4.65
CA ASN A 185 14.13 17.35 -3.59
C ASN A 185 13.71 15.94 -3.14
N HIS A 186 13.91 14.94 -3.98
CA HIS A 186 13.54 13.55 -3.74
C HIS A 186 14.72 12.60 -4.02
N PRO A 187 15.82 12.64 -3.24
CA PRO A 187 17.05 11.90 -3.54
C PRO A 187 16.93 10.37 -3.52
N ARG A 188 15.79 9.84 -3.04
CA ARG A 188 15.47 8.40 -3.08
C ARG A 188 14.72 7.99 -4.35
N VAL A 189 14.20 8.95 -5.11
CA VAL A 189 13.48 8.74 -6.36
C VAL A 189 14.48 8.86 -7.51
N ARG A 190 14.57 7.83 -8.34
CA ARG A 190 15.51 7.82 -9.47
C ARG A 190 15.00 8.75 -10.56
N SER A 191 15.79 9.74 -10.95
CA SER A 191 15.50 10.59 -12.10
C SER A 191 16.05 9.96 -13.38
N ILE A 192 15.18 9.66 -14.34
CA ILE A 192 15.53 8.98 -15.59
C ILE A 192 15.08 9.82 -16.79
N LEU A 193 16.02 10.20 -17.65
CA LEU A 193 15.73 10.81 -18.94
C LEU A 193 15.71 9.72 -20.03
N LEU A 194 14.55 9.54 -20.66
CA LEU A 194 14.34 8.59 -21.75
C LEU A 194 14.71 9.26 -23.07
N VAL A 195 15.81 8.84 -23.67
CA VAL A 195 16.35 9.43 -24.90
C VAL A 195 15.98 8.54 -26.09
N GLU A 196 15.45 9.13 -27.16
CA GLU A 196 15.16 8.39 -28.41
C GLU A 196 16.32 8.41 -29.39
N ASP A 197 17.00 9.55 -29.51
CA ASP A 197 18.08 9.72 -30.46
C ASP A 197 19.44 9.54 -29.78
N ARG A 198 20.22 8.58 -30.28
CA ARG A 198 21.62 8.36 -29.86
C ARG A 198 22.52 9.55 -30.18
N SER A 199 22.07 10.44 -31.08
CA SER A 199 22.77 11.65 -31.48
C SER A 199 22.48 12.87 -30.58
N SER A 200 21.45 12.79 -29.71
CA SER A 200 21.19 13.82 -28.70
C SER A 200 22.43 14.02 -27.80
N ASP A 201 22.90 15.26 -27.70
CA ASP A 201 24.14 15.62 -26.99
C ASP A 201 24.12 15.10 -25.53
N PRO A 202 25.16 14.35 -25.09
CA PRO A 202 25.26 13.80 -23.75
C PRO A 202 25.31 14.87 -22.63
N ALA A 203 25.50 16.14 -22.94
CA ALA A 203 25.79 17.22 -21.98
C ALA A 203 24.58 17.77 -21.16
N VAL A 204 23.57 16.96 -20.81
CA VAL A 204 22.64 17.33 -19.71
C VAL A 204 23.28 16.87 -18.40
N GLY A 205 24.03 17.80 -17.79
CA GLY A 205 25.03 17.56 -16.77
C GLY A 205 24.51 17.62 -15.34
N HIS A 206 23.67 16.68 -14.94
CA HIS A 206 23.43 16.44 -13.51
C HIS A 206 23.80 14.99 -13.17
N LEU A 207 24.75 14.81 -12.23
CA LEU A 207 25.34 13.50 -11.86
C LEU A 207 24.32 12.46 -11.37
N GLN A 208 23.07 12.87 -11.13
CA GLN A 208 22.01 12.04 -10.56
C GLN A 208 20.88 11.71 -11.55
N ILE A 209 20.94 12.21 -12.80
CA ILE A 209 19.95 11.87 -13.83
C ILE A 209 20.51 10.74 -14.70
N ALA A 210 19.90 9.56 -14.62
CA ALA A 210 20.25 8.45 -15.50
C ALA A 210 19.64 8.66 -16.88
N ARG A 211 20.43 8.45 -17.94
CA ARG A 211 19.92 8.45 -19.32
C ARG A 211 19.77 7.01 -19.78
N CYS A 212 18.64 6.68 -20.39
CA CYS A 212 18.44 5.35 -20.98
C CYS A 212 17.62 5.43 -22.27
N PHE A 213 17.86 4.47 -23.16
CA PHE A 213 16.99 4.24 -24.30
C PHE A 213 15.75 3.43 -23.88
N PRO A 214 14.63 3.49 -24.62
CA PRO A 214 13.44 2.69 -24.34
C PRO A 214 13.72 1.20 -24.11
N GLU A 215 14.64 0.59 -24.87
CA GLU A 215 15.06 -0.80 -24.69
C GLU A 215 15.81 -1.08 -23.38
N GLN A 216 16.41 -0.07 -22.76
CA GLN A 216 17.21 -0.18 -21.53
C GLN A 216 16.41 0.16 -20.27
N LEU A 217 15.20 0.71 -20.40
CA LEU A 217 14.40 1.19 -19.28
C LEU A 217 14.19 0.13 -18.18
N ALA A 218 13.97 -1.13 -18.57
CA ALA A 218 13.82 -2.23 -17.62
C ALA A 218 15.08 -2.45 -16.76
N ALA A 219 16.27 -2.34 -17.37
CA ALA A 219 17.54 -2.48 -16.67
C ALA A 219 17.86 -1.26 -15.80
N ALA A 220 17.46 -0.05 -16.24
CA ALA A 220 17.61 1.17 -15.45
C ALA A 220 16.71 1.18 -14.19
N LEU A 221 15.61 0.41 -14.21
CA LEU A 221 14.66 0.29 -13.11
C LEU A 221 14.92 -0.93 -12.21
N ALA A 222 15.77 -1.87 -12.62
CA ALA A 222 16.23 -3.00 -11.79
C ALA A 222 17.09 -2.51 -10.61
#